data_AF-A0A8I5KSH7-F1
#
_entry.id   AF-A0A8I5KSH7-F1
#
_cell.length_a   1.000
_cell.length_b   1.000
_cell.length_c   1.000
_cell.angle_alpha   90.00
_cell.angle_beta   90.00
_cell.angle_gamma   90.00
#
_symmetry.space_group_name_H-M   'P 1'
#
loop_
_entity.id
_entity.type
_entity.pdbx_description
1 polymer ?
#
loop_
_entity_poly.entity_id
_entity_poly.type
_entity_poly.pdbx_seq_one_letter_code
_entity_poly.pdbx_strand_id
1 'polypeptide(L)'
;MSRQNLVALTVTTLLGVAVGGFVLWKGIQRRRRSKTSPVTQQPQQKVLGSRELPPPEDDQLHSSAPRSSWKERILKAKVVTVSQEAEWDQIEPLLRSELEDFPVLGIDCEWVNLEGKASPLSLLQMASPSGLCVLVRLPKLICGGKTLPRTLLDILADGTILKVGVGCSEDASKLLQDYGLVVRGCLDLRYLAMRQRNNLLCNGLSLKSLAETVLNFPLDKSLLLRCSNWDAETLTEDQEFTWRKKR
;
A
#
# COMPACT_ATOMS: atom_id res chain seq x y z
N MET A 1 31.83 38.40 -28.80
CA MET A 1 30.59 38.04 -28.07
C MET A 1 30.95 37.15 -26.90
N SER A 2 30.66 37.57 -25.67
CA SER A 2 31.15 36.90 -24.46
C SER A 2 30.35 35.64 -24.11
N ARG A 3 31.04 34.65 -23.55
CA ARG A 3 30.56 33.32 -23.13
C ARG A 3 29.34 33.35 -22.18
N GLN A 4 29.05 34.49 -21.57
CA GLN A 4 27.92 34.69 -20.65
C GLN A 4 26.56 34.79 -21.36
N ASN A 5 26.52 35.25 -22.62
CA ASN A 5 25.25 35.41 -23.34
C ASN A 5 24.69 34.08 -23.90
N LEU A 6 25.55 33.05 -24.05
CA LEU A 6 25.16 31.73 -24.56
C LEU A 6 24.51 30.85 -23.46
N VAL A 7 24.94 31.03 -22.21
CA VAL A 7 24.37 30.34 -21.04
C VAL A 7 22.99 30.93 -20.69
N ALA A 8 22.81 32.24 -20.83
CA ALA A 8 21.52 32.88 -20.59
C ALA A 8 20.44 32.48 -21.61
N LEU A 9 20.82 32.24 -22.88
CA LEU A 9 19.89 31.83 -23.94
C LEU A 9 19.43 30.35 -23.84
N THR A 10 20.26 29.49 -23.24
CA THR A 10 19.95 28.05 -23.07
C THR A 10 19.10 27.77 -21.83
N VAL A 11 19.25 28.56 -20.75
CA VAL A 11 18.42 28.43 -19.54
C VAL A 11 16.99 28.95 -19.76
N THR A 12 16.82 29.98 -20.60
CA THR A 12 15.49 30.55 -20.90
C THR A 12 14.64 29.67 -21.82
N THR A 13 15.25 28.88 -22.72
CA THR A 13 14.52 27.95 -23.60
C THR A 13 14.04 26.69 -22.88
N LEU A 14 14.78 26.17 -21.90
CA LEU A 14 14.38 24.98 -21.13
C LEU A 14 13.26 25.25 -20.11
N LEU A 15 13.25 26.43 -19.47
CA LEU A 15 12.17 26.83 -18.56
C LEU A 15 10.84 27.08 -19.30
N GLY A 16 10.89 27.62 -20.51
CA GLY A 16 9.70 27.86 -21.33
C GLY A 16 8.95 26.57 -21.74
N VAL A 17 9.68 25.49 -22.04
CA VAL A 17 9.08 24.20 -22.44
C VAL A 17 8.43 23.48 -21.26
N ALA A 18 9.04 23.53 -20.07
CA ALA A 18 8.49 22.88 -18.87
C ALA A 18 7.21 23.54 -18.37
N VAL A 19 7.14 24.88 -18.37
CA VAL A 19 5.93 25.62 -17.97
C VAL A 19 4.83 25.50 -19.04
N GLY A 20 5.19 25.56 -20.32
CA GLY A 20 4.25 25.38 -21.43
C GLY A 20 3.58 24.00 -21.43
N GLY A 21 4.35 22.92 -21.18
CA GLY A 21 3.83 21.56 -21.09
C GLY A 21 2.87 21.34 -19.92
N PHE A 22 3.14 21.95 -18.76
CA PHE A 22 2.28 21.84 -17.58
C PHE A 22 0.93 22.56 -17.75
N VAL A 23 0.93 23.73 -18.39
CA VAL A 23 -0.30 24.48 -18.69
C VAL A 23 -1.13 23.77 -19.77
N LEU A 24 -0.50 23.21 -20.81
CA LEU A 24 -1.18 22.41 -21.82
C LEU A 24 -1.80 21.14 -21.22
N TRP A 25 -1.08 20.44 -20.34
CA TRP A 25 -1.55 19.25 -19.64
C TRP A 25 -2.78 19.54 -18.76
N LYS A 26 -2.75 20.63 -17.96
CA LYS A 26 -3.90 21.04 -17.16
C LYS A 26 -5.09 21.50 -18.00
N GLY A 27 -4.85 22.12 -19.16
CA GLY A 27 -5.89 22.48 -20.12
C GLY A 27 -6.60 21.27 -20.74
N ILE A 28 -5.84 20.24 -21.10
CA ILE A 28 -6.36 18.98 -21.66
C ILE A 28 -7.14 18.18 -20.60
N GLN A 29 -6.65 18.12 -19.35
CA GLN A 29 -7.37 17.49 -18.24
C GLN A 29 -8.71 18.18 -17.92
N ARG A 30 -8.76 19.53 -17.98
CA ARG A 30 -10.01 20.29 -17.78
C ARG A 30 -11.01 20.08 -18.93
N ARG A 31 -10.54 20.02 -20.19
CA ARG A 31 -11.41 19.71 -21.35
C ARG A 31 -11.97 18.29 -21.36
N ARG A 32 -11.25 17.30 -20.78
CA ARG A 32 -11.79 15.93 -20.59
C ARG A 32 -12.86 15.86 -19.50
N ARG A 33 -12.82 16.73 -18.49
CA ARG A 33 -13.88 16.84 -17.47
C ARG A 33 -15.12 17.62 -17.94
N SER A 34 -15.01 18.45 -18.98
CA SER A 34 -16.13 19.26 -19.49
C SER A 34 -16.88 18.63 -20.67
N LYS A 35 -16.50 17.42 -21.12
CA LYS A 35 -17.21 16.66 -22.16
C LYS A 35 -17.97 15.48 -21.55
N THR A 36 -18.94 15.81 -20.71
CA THR A 36 -20.13 15.00 -20.43
C THR A 36 -21.30 15.97 -20.50
N SER A 37 -21.97 15.99 -21.65
CA SER A 37 -23.17 16.78 -21.93
C SER A 37 -24.42 16.04 -21.45
N PRO A 38 -25.57 16.74 -21.33
CA PRO A 38 -26.51 16.56 -20.23
C PRO A 38 -27.57 15.49 -20.53
N VAL A 39 -28.04 14.83 -19.47
CA VAL A 39 -29.20 13.94 -19.52
C VAL A 39 -30.49 14.78 -19.47
N THR A 40 -31.30 14.60 -20.50
CA THR A 40 -32.64 15.16 -20.73
C THR A 40 -33.64 14.71 -19.65
N GLN A 41 -34.46 15.66 -19.19
CA GLN A 41 -35.61 15.44 -18.29
C GLN A 41 -36.78 14.78 -19.02
N GLN A 42 -37.51 13.88 -18.34
CA GLN A 42 -38.95 13.63 -18.53
C GLN A 42 -39.54 12.90 -17.29
N PRO A 43 -40.87 12.92 -17.05
CA PRO A 43 -41.44 13.47 -15.81
C PRO A 43 -42.02 12.47 -14.81
N GLN A 44 -42.33 13.02 -13.62
CA GLN A 44 -42.99 12.44 -12.44
C GLN A 44 -44.14 11.46 -12.74
N GLN A 45 -44.12 10.32 -12.03
CA GLN A 45 -45.33 9.68 -11.52
C GLN A 45 -45.18 9.39 -10.01
N LYS A 46 -46.19 9.83 -9.29
CA LYS A 46 -46.42 9.72 -7.84
C LYS A 46 -47.44 8.60 -7.62
N VAL A 47 -47.27 7.74 -6.60
CA VAL A 47 -48.26 6.92 -5.86
C VAL A 47 -47.44 5.93 -5.00
N LEU A 48 -47.30 6.17 -3.68
CA LEU A 48 -48.16 5.75 -2.56
C LEU A 48 -47.86 4.31 -2.09
N GLY A 49 -47.42 4.17 -0.83
CA GLY A 49 -47.43 2.90 -0.11
C GLY A 49 -46.18 2.62 0.71
N SER A 50 -46.06 3.23 1.88
CA SER A 50 -45.06 2.91 2.89
C SER A 50 -45.23 1.47 3.41
N ARG A 51 -44.18 0.67 3.36
CA ARG A 51 -43.97 -0.50 4.22
C ARG A 51 -42.50 -0.49 4.66
N GLU A 52 -42.26 -0.07 5.89
CA GLU A 52 -40.96 -0.23 6.55
C GLU A 52 -40.66 -1.71 6.71
N LEU A 53 -39.51 -2.14 6.16
CA LEU A 53 -38.89 -3.41 6.50
C LEU A 53 -38.14 -3.24 7.83
N PRO A 54 -38.24 -4.19 8.77
CA PRO A 54 -37.47 -4.13 10.01
C PRO A 54 -35.96 -4.25 9.70
N PRO A 55 -35.10 -3.66 10.55
CA PRO A 55 -33.65 -3.75 10.37
C PRO A 55 -33.19 -5.21 10.49
N PRO A 56 -32.11 -5.61 9.80
CA PRO A 56 -31.59 -6.96 9.87
C PRO A 56 -31.14 -7.26 11.31
N GLU A 57 -31.62 -8.37 11.85
CA GLU A 57 -31.24 -8.88 13.16
C GLU A 57 -29.74 -9.23 13.17
N ASP A 58 -29.02 -8.71 14.18
CA ASP A 58 -27.65 -9.12 14.47
C ASP A 58 -27.67 -10.60 14.89
N ASP A 59 -27.20 -11.47 14.00
CA ASP A 59 -27.01 -12.88 14.25
C ASP A 59 -25.86 -13.05 15.28
N GLN A 60 -26.20 -12.97 16.56
CA GLN A 60 -25.29 -13.24 17.66
C GLN A 60 -25.02 -14.75 17.77
N LEU A 61 -24.08 -15.21 16.95
CA LEU A 61 -23.37 -16.46 17.18
C LEU A 61 -22.53 -16.34 18.47
N HIS A 62 -23.08 -16.85 19.57
CA HIS A 62 -22.38 -17.05 20.82
C HIS A 62 -21.14 -17.92 20.62
N SER A 63 -19.95 -17.32 20.75
CA SER A 63 -18.68 -18.03 20.91
C SER A 63 -18.08 -17.64 22.25
N SER A 64 -17.93 -18.62 23.14
CA SER A 64 -17.55 -18.49 24.55
C SER A 64 -16.03 -18.41 24.80
N ALA A 65 -15.23 -18.05 23.80
CA ALA A 65 -13.82 -17.71 24.01
C ALA A 65 -13.70 -16.19 24.19
N PRO A 66 -12.78 -15.68 25.05
CA PRO A 66 -12.47 -14.26 25.03
C PRO A 66 -11.87 -13.95 23.66
N ARG A 67 -12.69 -13.39 22.75
CA ARG A 67 -12.20 -12.79 21.51
C ARG A 67 -11.31 -11.63 21.93
N SER A 68 -10.00 -11.88 22.03
CA SER A 68 -9.01 -10.81 22.12
C SER A 68 -9.36 -9.79 21.04
N SER A 69 -9.47 -8.51 21.42
CA SER A 69 -9.79 -7.47 20.44
C SER A 69 -8.79 -7.55 19.29
N TRP A 70 -9.21 -7.26 18.05
CA TRP A 70 -8.30 -7.26 16.90
C TRP A 70 -7.07 -6.36 17.16
N LYS A 71 -7.20 -5.32 18.01
CA LYS A 71 -6.09 -4.50 18.51
C LYS A 71 -5.02 -5.33 19.23
N GLU A 72 -5.45 -6.19 20.14
CA GLU A 72 -4.56 -7.05 20.91
C GLU A 72 -3.89 -8.10 20.02
N ARG A 73 -4.63 -8.64 19.04
CA ARG A 73 -4.08 -9.54 18.01
C ARG A 73 -2.99 -8.83 17.21
N ILE A 74 -3.24 -7.62 16.70
CA ILE A 74 -2.26 -6.83 15.96
C ILE A 74 -1.02 -6.53 16.82
N LEU A 75 -1.20 -6.18 18.10
CA LEU A 75 -0.06 -5.84 18.97
C LEU A 75 0.80 -7.05 19.35
N LYS A 76 0.19 -8.23 19.52
CA LYS A 76 0.86 -9.49 19.85
C LYS A 76 1.36 -10.27 18.64
N ALA A 77 0.93 -9.89 17.43
CA ALA A 77 1.22 -10.66 16.25
C ALA A 77 2.72 -10.73 15.95
N LYS A 78 3.18 -11.95 15.68
CA LYS A 78 4.58 -12.31 15.44
C LYS A 78 5.13 -11.55 14.23
N VAL A 79 6.33 -11.01 14.39
CA VAL A 79 7.10 -10.39 13.31
C VAL A 79 8.37 -11.23 13.12
N VAL A 80 8.67 -11.58 11.87
CA VAL A 80 9.84 -12.40 11.52
C VAL A 80 10.65 -11.65 10.48
N THR A 81 11.91 -11.35 10.81
CA THR A 81 12.85 -10.72 9.88
C THR A 81 13.62 -11.80 9.12
N VAL A 82 13.69 -11.67 7.80
CA VAL A 82 14.37 -12.57 6.87
C VAL A 82 15.48 -11.79 6.19
N SER A 83 16.72 -12.15 6.48
CA SER A 83 17.94 -11.60 5.88
C SER A 83 18.71 -12.63 5.06
N GLN A 84 18.39 -13.92 5.21
CA GLN A 84 19.03 -15.03 4.50
C GLN A 84 17.99 -15.99 3.90
N GLU A 85 18.37 -16.68 2.82
CA GLU A 85 17.50 -17.64 2.14
C GLU A 85 17.04 -18.78 3.07
N ALA A 86 17.92 -19.29 3.93
CA ALA A 86 17.55 -20.33 4.89
C ALA A 86 16.49 -19.89 5.91
N GLU A 87 16.40 -18.59 6.22
CA GLU A 87 15.36 -18.04 7.11
C GLU A 87 14.03 -17.92 6.36
N TRP A 88 14.08 -17.59 5.06
CA TRP A 88 12.92 -17.63 4.17
C TRP A 88 12.36 -19.04 4.07
N ASP A 89 13.21 -20.03 3.82
CA ASP A 89 12.81 -21.44 3.66
C ASP A 89 12.14 -22.00 4.93
N GLN A 90 12.49 -21.47 6.10
CA GLN A 90 11.87 -21.86 7.37
C GLN A 90 10.47 -21.24 7.57
N ILE A 91 10.26 -20.00 7.12
CA ILE A 91 9.00 -19.27 7.37
C ILE A 91 7.98 -19.44 6.25
N GLU A 92 8.43 -19.71 5.02
CA GLU A 92 7.58 -19.82 3.84
C GLU A 92 6.46 -20.87 3.98
N PRO A 93 6.70 -22.08 4.52
CA PRO A 93 5.63 -23.06 4.66
C PRO A 93 4.54 -22.63 5.64
N LEU A 94 4.93 -21.93 6.73
CA LEU A 94 3.97 -21.37 7.68
C LEU A 94 3.16 -20.25 7.01
N LEU A 95 3.82 -19.35 6.27
CA LEU A 95 3.14 -18.28 5.56
C LEU A 95 2.15 -18.84 4.53
N ARG A 96 2.50 -19.90 3.80
CA ARG A 96 1.58 -20.56 2.87
C ARG A 96 0.38 -21.16 3.56
N SER A 97 0.57 -21.86 4.67
CA SER A 97 -0.53 -22.45 5.44
C SER A 97 -1.52 -21.37 5.90
N GLU A 98 -1.04 -20.20 6.30
CA GLU A 98 -1.92 -19.08 6.69
C GLU A 98 -2.68 -18.43 5.51
N LEU A 99 -2.36 -18.79 4.26
CA LEU A 99 -3.01 -18.31 3.05
C LEU A 99 -3.99 -19.31 2.43
N GLU A 100 -4.13 -20.51 3.00
CA GLU A 100 -5.01 -21.56 2.46
C GLU A 100 -6.50 -21.16 2.55
N ASP A 101 -6.94 -20.68 3.72
CA ASP A 101 -8.33 -20.29 3.94
C ASP A 101 -8.65 -18.90 3.36
N PHE A 102 -7.73 -17.97 3.53
CA PHE A 102 -7.88 -16.57 3.13
C PHE A 102 -6.61 -16.11 2.39
N PRO A 103 -6.53 -16.28 1.06
CA PRO A 103 -5.34 -15.97 0.28
C PRO A 103 -5.18 -14.45 0.08
N VAL A 104 -4.82 -13.74 1.15
CA VAL A 104 -4.59 -12.30 1.16
C VAL A 104 -3.38 -11.95 2.01
N LEU A 105 -2.51 -11.10 1.46
CA LEU A 105 -1.37 -10.51 2.13
C LEU A 105 -1.49 -8.99 2.15
N GLY A 106 -1.32 -8.38 3.32
CA GLY A 106 -0.95 -6.98 3.40
C GLY A 106 0.47 -6.80 2.85
N ILE A 107 0.69 -5.83 1.97
CA ILE A 107 2.01 -5.52 1.40
C ILE A 107 2.38 -4.06 1.66
N ASP A 108 3.63 -3.84 2.05
CA ASP A 108 4.26 -2.52 2.17
C ASP A 108 5.74 -2.67 1.81
N CYS A 109 6.40 -1.56 1.50
CA CYS A 109 7.80 -1.53 1.09
C CYS A 109 8.50 -0.30 1.66
N GLU A 110 9.80 -0.42 1.96
CA GLU A 110 10.60 0.71 2.41
C GLU A 110 11.94 0.79 1.71
N TRP A 111 12.45 2.01 1.60
CA TRP A 111 13.73 2.32 0.97
C TRP A 111 14.33 3.55 1.61
N VAL A 112 15.66 3.69 1.51
CA VAL A 112 16.36 4.90 1.93
C VAL A 112 16.44 5.91 0.78
N ASN A 113 16.47 7.20 1.10
CA ASN A 113 16.82 8.23 0.13
C ASN A 113 18.30 8.57 0.28
N LEU A 114 19.12 8.14 -0.68
CA LEU A 114 20.54 8.48 -0.76
C LEU A 114 20.69 9.66 -1.72
N GLU A 115 21.10 10.81 -1.19
CA GLU A 115 21.46 12.02 -1.97
C GLU A 115 20.35 12.49 -2.95
N GLY A 116 19.09 12.38 -2.53
CA GLY A 116 17.94 12.81 -3.35
C GLY A 116 17.52 11.81 -4.44
N LYS A 117 18.17 10.64 -4.51
CA LYS A 117 17.74 9.51 -5.34
C LYS A 117 17.17 8.41 -4.44
N ALA A 118 16.05 7.83 -4.87
CA ALA A 118 15.49 6.66 -4.21
C ALA A 118 16.43 5.47 -4.44
N SER A 119 16.92 4.87 -3.35
CA SER A 119 17.65 3.60 -3.41
C SER A 119 16.73 2.46 -3.88
N PRO A 120 17.30 1.31 -4.30
CA PRO A 120 16.53 0.07 -4.39
C PRO A 120 15.79 -0.23 -3.08
N LEU A 121 14.66 -0.94 -3.13
CA LEU A 121 13.94 -1.33 -1.91
C LEU A 121 14.84 -2.01 -0.89
N SER A 122 14.82 -1.52 0.34
CA SER A 122 15.53 -2.08 1.49
C SER A 122 14.76 -3.22 2.14
N LEU A 123 13.43 -3.08 2.18
CA LEU A 123 12.52 -3.95 2.90
C LEU A 123 11.24 -4.19 2.09
N LEU A 124 10.80 -5.45 2.06
CA LEU A 124 9.46 -5.87 1.66
C LEU A 124 8.75 -6.44 2.89
N GLN A 125 7.53 -6.00 3.14
CA GLN A 125 6.71 -6.47 4.24
C GLN A 125 5.52 -7.25 3.71
N MET A 126 5.26 -8.42 4.30
CA MET A 126 4.11 -9.26 3.96
C MET A 126 3.40 -9.70 5.25
N ALA A 127 2.15 -9.25 5.42
CA ALA A 127 1.33 -9.56 6.58
C ALA A 127 0.19 -10.51 6.21
N SER A 128 0.07 -11.63 6.92
CA SER A 128 -1.00 -12.63 6.72
C SER A 128 -2.28 -12.28 7.51
N PRO A 129 -3.40 -12.97 7.26
CA PRO A 129 -4.65 -12.78 8.01
C PRO A 129 -4.54 -13.10 9.51
N SER A 130 -3.58 -13.94 9.92
CA SER A 130 -3.36 -14.27 11.33
C SER A 130 -2.77 -13.08 12.10
N GLY A 131 -2.07 -12.20 11.38
CA GLY A 131 -1.29 -11.07 11.86
C GLY A 131 0.22 -11.28 11.73
N LEU A 132 0.69 -12.50 11.42
CA LEU A 132 2.10 -12.79 11.12
C LEU A 132 2.60 -11.80 10.06
N CYS A 133 3.71 -11.14 10.34
CA CYS A 133 4.35 -10.24 9.40
C CYS A 133 5.78 -10.70 9.12
N VAL A 134 6.10 -10.93 7.85
CA VAL A 134 7.43 -11.29 7.38
C VAL A 134 8.09 -10.06 6.78
N LEU A 135 9.25 -9.69 7.33
CA LEU A 135 10.07 -8.56 6.90
C LEU A 135 11.25 -9.09 6.08
N VAL A 136 11.17 -8.98 4.76
CA VAL A 136 12.16 -9.51 3.83
C VAL A 136 13.17 -8.42 3.48
N ARG A 137 14.41 -8.60 3.92
CA ARG A 137 15.53 -7.68 3.63
C ARG A 137 16.12 -7.99 2.26
N LEU A 138 15.49 -7.47 1.21
CA LEU A 138 15.82 -7.79 -0.19
C LEU A 138 17.31 -7.63 -0.52
N PRO A 139 18.02 -6.53 -0.14
CA PRO A 139 19.45 -6.39 -0.46
C PRO A 139 20.33 -7.47 0.17
N LYS A 140 19.96 -7.95 1.37
CA LYS A 140 20.72 -8.98 2.10
C LYS A 140 20.61 -10.34 1.42
N LEU A 141 19.43 -10.66 0.87
CA LEU A 141 19.19 -11.93 0.16
C LEU A 141 19.97 -12.05 -1.15
N ILE A 142 20.16 -10.94 -1.87
CA ILE A 142 20.90 -10.94 -3.15
C ILE A 142 22.39 -10.63 -3.01
N CYS A 143 22.87 -10.41 -1.78
CA CYS A 143 24.26 -10.11 -1.51
C CYS A 143 25.17 -11.26 -1.99
N GLY A 144 26.31 -10.92 -2.58
CA GLY A 144 27.26 -11.90 -3.12
C GLY A 144 26.82 -12.57 -4.43
N GLY A 145 25.93 -11.92 -5.20
CA GLY A 145 25.48 -12.42 -6.51
C GLY A 145 24.40 -13.49 -6.45
N LYS A 146 23.78 -13.67 -5.28
CA LYS A 146 22.64 -14.57 -5.10
C LYS A 146 21.38 -14.00 -5.74
N THR A 147 20.46 -14.89 -6.08
CA THR A 147 19.12 -14.53 -6.56
C THR A 147 18.10 -14.67 -5.43
N LEU A 148 16.96 -13.98 -5.55
CA LEU A 148 15.87 -14.13 -4.58
C LEU A 148 15.26 -15.55 -4.62
N PRO A 149 14.77 -16.08 -3.49
CA PRO A 149 14.21 -17.43 -3.42
C PRO A 149 13.02 -17.62 -4.36
N ARG A 150 12.96 -18.76 -5.06
CA ARG A 150 11.92 -19.00 -6.08
C ARG A 150 10.50 -18.96 -5.49
N THR A 151 10.32 -19.48 -4.29
CA THR A 151 9.04 -19.52 -3.60
C THR A 151 8.52 -18.13 -3.22
N LEU A 152 9.41 -17.16 -2.95
CA LEU A 152 9.04 -15.74 -2.78
C LEU A 152 8.48 -15.18 -4.09
N LEU A 153 9.16 -15.43 -5.21
CA LEU A 153 8.71 -15.00 -6.53
C LEU A 153 7.32 -15.59 -6.86
N ASP A 154 7.13 -16.88 -6.59
CA ASP A 154 5.88 -17.57 -6.87
C ASP A 154 4.73 -16.98 -6.03
N ILE A 155 4.92 -16.68 -4.73
CA ILE A 155 3.90 -16.01 -3.90
C ILE A 155 3.53 -14.63 -4.47
N LEU A 156 4.52 -13.81 -4.85
CA LEU A 156 4.27 -12.46 -5.36
C LEU A 156 3.58 -12.48 -6.73
N ALA A 157 4.00 -13.40 -7.61
CA ALA A 157 3.47 -13.52 -8.97
C ALA A 157 2.11 -14.24 -9.03
N ASP A 158 1.70 -14.94 -7.97
CA ASP A 158 0.39 -15.59 -7.90
C ASP A 158 -0.75 -14.56 -7.81
N GLY A 159 -1.61 -14.53 -8.83
CA GLY A 159 -2.76 -13.63 -8.88
C GLY A 159 -3.95 -14.06 -8.02
N THR A 160 -3.96 -15.30 -7.51
CA THR A 160 -5.04 -15.77 -6.62
C THR A 160 -4.81 -15.37 -5.16
N ILE A 161 -3.56 -15.02 -4.81
CA ILE A 161 -3.23 -14.39 -3.53
C ILE A 161 -3.34 -12.87 -3.70
N LEU A 162 -4.29 -12.22 -3.02
CA LEU A 162 -4.45 -10.78 -3.08
C LEU A 162 -3.34 -10.07 -2.30
N LYS A 163 -2.81 -8.97 -2.85
CA LYS A 163 -1.80 -8.10 -2.21
C LYS A 163 -2.45 -6.76 -1.92
N VAL A 164 -2.83 -6.53 -0.67
CA VAL A 164 -3.62 -5.36 -0.27
C VAL A 164 -2.76 -4.31 0.41
N GLY A 165 -3.11 -3.05 0.20
CA GLY A 165 -2.44 -1.91 0.82
C GLY A 165 -3.03 -0.59 0.35
N VAL A 166 -2.49 0.52 0.81
CA VAL A 166 -2.81 1.86 0.28
C VAL A 166 -1.62 2.34 -0.54
N GLY A 167 -1.76 2.39 -1.86
CA GLY A 167 -0.64 2.67 -2.76
C GLY A 167 0.20 1.43 -3.12
N CYS A 168 -0.34 0.22 -2.93
CA CYS A 168 0.38 -1.02 -3.20
C CYS A 168 0.76 -1.21 -4.68
N SER A 169 0.14 -0.48 -5.61
CA SER A 169 0.55 -0.45 -7.02
C SER A 169 1.90 0.20 -7.23
N GLU A 170 2.21 1.23 -6.45
CA GLU A 170 3.48 1.95 -6.46
C GLU A 170 4.59 1.05 -5.92
N ASP A 171 4.32 0.31 -4.85
CA ASP A 171 5.24 -0.69 -4.28
C ASP A 171 5.52 -1.82 -5.27
N ALA A 172 4.47 -2.38 -5.90
CA ALA A 172 4.60 -3.40 -6.94
C ALA A 172 5.44 -2.92 -8.14
N SER A 173 5.25 -1.66 -8.56
CA SER A 173 6.03 -1.06 -9.65
C SER A 173 7.51 -0.95 -9.28
N LYS A 174 7.81 -0.61 -8.02
CA LYS A 174 9.18 -0.49 -7.52
C LYS A 174 9.85 -1.86 -7.33
N LEU A 175 9.12 -2.87 -6.84
CA LEU A 175 9.58 -4.27 -6.78
C LEU A 175 9.99 -4.80 -8.16
N LEU A 176 9.20 -4.49 -9.20
CA LEU A 176 9.52 -4.84 -10.58
C LEU A 176 10.77 -4.09 -11.07
N GLN A 177 10.85 -2.79 -10.82
CA GLN A 177 11.97 -1.95 -11.27
C GLN A 177 13.30 -2.35 -10.62
N ASP A 178 13.30 -2.56 -9.31
CA ASP A 178 14.52 -2.73 -8.53
C ASP A 178 15.02 -4.18 -8.54
N TYR A 179 14.11 -5.15 -8.56
CA TYR A 179 14.42 -6.58 -8.38
C TYR A 179 13.86 -7.49 -9.48
N GLY A 180 13.14 -6.96 -10.48
CA GLY A 180 12.51 -7.78 -11.51
C GLY A 180 11.34 -8.62 -11.00
N LEU A 181 10.79 -8.29 -9.82
CA LEU A 181 9.72 -9.06 -9.19
C LEU A 181 8.37 -8.71 -9.81
N VAL A 182 7.74 -9.68 -10.45
CA VAL A 182 6.36 -9.56 -10.94
C VAL A 182 5.40 -9.74 -9.78
N VAL A 183 4.60 -8.72 -9.49
CA VAL A 183 3.55 -8.78 -8.47
C VAL A 183 2.18 -8.79 -9.15
N ARG A 184 1.35 -9.78 -8.81
CA ARG A 184 -0.04 -9.89 -9.27
C ARG A 184 -0.99 -9.93 -8.08
N GLY A 185 -2.27 -9.63 -8.33
CA GLY A 185 -3.30 -9.61 -7.30
C GLY A 185 -3.32 -8.34 -6.43
N CYS A 186 -2.65 -7.26 -6.83
CA CYS A 186 -2.68 -6.00 -6.09
C CYS A 186 -4.09 -5.40 -6.01
N LEU A 187 -4.54 -5.08 -4.80
CA LEU A 187 -5.84 -4.46 -4.54
C LEU A 187 -5.69 -3.29 -3.55
N ASP A 188 -5.89 -2.09 -4.07
CA ASP A 188 -5.81 -0.88 -3.23
C ASP A 188 -7.06 -0.73 -2.35
N LEU A 189 -6.84 -0.65 -1.04
CA LEU A 189 -7.91 -0.58 -0.03
C LEU A 189 -8.80 0.66 -0.18
N ARG A 190 -8.30 1.73 -0.81
CA ARG A 190 -9.10 2.94 -1.08
C ARG A 190 -10.31 2.63 -1.96
N TYR A 191 -10.21 1.68 -2.88
CA TYR A 191 -11.34 1.27 -3.71
C TYR A 191 -12.44 0.60 -2.88
N LEU A 192 -12.06 -0.27 -1.93
CA LEU A 192 -13.01 -0.92 -1.01
C LEU A 192 -13.69 0.11 -0.10
N ALA A 193 -12.89 1.02 0.49
CA ALA A 193 -13.40 2.11 1.32
C ALA A 193 -14.40 3.01 0.55
N MET A 194 -14.15 3.26 -0.73
CA MET A 194 -15.07 4.04 -1.58
C MET A 194 -16.37 3.31 -1.89
N ARG A 195 -16.38 1.97 -1.97
CA ARG A 195 -17.58 1.17 -2.25
C ARG A 195 -18.49 1.02 -1.02
N GLN A 196 -17.95 1.07 0.19
CA GLN A 196 -18.69 0.90 1.45
C GLN A 196 -19.49 2.14 1.91
N ARG A 197 -19.42 3.29 1.20
CA ARG A 197 -19.87 4.63 1.63
C ARG A 197 -21.24 4.66 2.36
N ASN A 198 -21.33 5.33 3.51
CA ASN A 198 -21.75 6.74 3.55
C ASN A 198 -20.83 7.77 4.28
N ASN A 199 -19.86 7.39 5.14
CA ASN A 199 -19.13 8.38 5.99
C ASN A 199 -17.62 8.58 5.71
N LEU A 200 -16.98 7.78 4.84
CA LEU A 200 -15.50 7.74 4.72
C LEU A 200 -14.85 8.85 3.88
N LEU A 201 -15.62 9.75 3.28
CA LEU A 201 -15.11 10.67 2.25
C LEU A 201 -14.64 12.00 2.75
N CYS A 202 -15.17 12.40 3.90
CA CYS A 202 -14.85 13.67 4.50
C CYS A 202 -13.47 13.65 5.16
N ASN A 203 -12.97 12.46 5.54
CA ASN A 203 -11.78 12.31 6.39
C ASN A 203 -10.50 11.91 5.61
N GLY A 204 -10.59 11.81 4.27
CA GLY A 204 -9.48 11.42 3.40
C GLY A 204 -9.25 9.90 3.30
N LEU A 205 -8.51 9.48 2.27
CA LEU A 205 -8.27 8.06 1.93
C LEU A 205 -6.82 7.63 2.22
N SER A 206 -6.15 8.32 3.13
CA SER A 206 -4.81 7.92 3.56
C SER A 206 -4.90 6.68 4.47
N LEU A 207 -3.85 5.86 4.55
CA LEU A 207 -3.83 4.71 5.47
C LEU A 207 -4.17 5.12 6.92
N LYS A 208 -3.65 6.27 7.37
CA LYS A 208 -3.97 6.84 8.69
C LYS A 208 -5.46 7.11 8.84
N SER A 209 -6.05 7.84 7.90
CA SER A 209 -7.48 8.19 7.90
C SER A 209 -8.36 6.95 7.88
N LEU A 210 -7.99 5.95 7.08
CA LEU A 210 -8.73 4.69 6.96
C LEU A 210 -8.63 3.86 8.24
N ALA A 211 -7.45 3.71 8.83
CA ALA A 211 -7.29 3.01 10.12
C ALA A 211 -8.08 3.70 11.25
N GLU A 212 -8.04 5.03 11.31
CA GLU A 212 -8.79 5.79 12.31
C GLU A 212 -10.30 5.66 12.09
N THR A 213 -10.78 5.79 10.85
CA THR A 213 -12.23 5.82 10.58
C THR A 213 -12.87 4.42 10.56
N VAL A 214 -12.15 3.41 10.05
CA VAL A 214 -12.68 2.04 9.89
C VAL A 214 -12.38 1.20 11.12
N LEU A 215 -11.16 1.29 11.65
CA LEU A 215 -10.70 0.46 12.76
C LEU A 215 -10.73 1.21 14.10
N ASN A 216 -10.99 2.52 14.15
CA ASN A 216 -10.83 3.31 15.38
C ASN A 216 -9.43 3.07 16.02
N PHE A 217 -8.41 3.05 15.14
CA PHE A 217 -7.01 2.85 15.47
C PHE A 217 -6.16 4.04 15.00
N PRO A 218 -5.55 4.82 15.91
CA PRO A 218 -4.64 5.88 15.51
C PRO A 218 -3.32 5.30 15.02
N LEU A 219 -2.99 5.59 13.75
CA LEU A 219 -1.70 5.27 13.17
C LEU A 219 -0.68 6.36 13.48
N ASP A 220 0.42 5.96 14.12
CA ASP A 220 1.57 6.81 14.29
C ASP A 220 2.40 6.84 13.00
N LYS A 221 2.59 8.04 12.44
CA LYS A 221 3.38 8.29 11.23
C LYS A 221 4.62 9.11 11.58
N SER A 222 5.42 8.61 12.50
CA SER A 222 6.70 9.23 12.84
C SER A 222 7.56 9.42 11.57
N LEU A 223 7.80 10.68 11.21
CA LEU A 223 8.67 11.04 10.08
C LEU A 223 10.11 10.58 10.31
N LEU A 224 10.54 10.53 11.57
CA LEU A 224 11.87 10.07 11.96
C LEU A 224 12.08 8.60 11.57
N LEU A 225 11.06 7.77 11.78
CA LEU A 225 11.12 6.34 11.46
C LEU A 225 10.93 6.10 9.95
N ARG A 226 10.02 6.84 9.30
CA ARG A 226 9.84 6.77 7.84
C ARG A 226 11.12 7.10 7.06
N CYS A 227 11.90 8.06 7.55
CA CYS A 227 13.16 8.47 6.93
C CYS A 227 14.40 7.84 7.58
N SER A 228 14.22 6.79 8.39
CA SER A 228 15.32 6.11 9.09
C SER A 228 16.14 5.22 8.14
N ASN A 229 17.29 4.74 8.63
CA ASN A 229 18.14 3.86 7.85
C ASN A 229 17.60 2.42 7.83
N TRP A 230 16.82 2.08 6.79
CA TRP A 230 16.29 0.73 6.58
C TRP A 230 17.33 -0.28 6.08
N ASP A 231 18.50 0.19 5.67
CA ASP A 231 19.64 -0.65 5.25
C ASP A 231 20.57 -1.03 6.43
N ALA A 232 20.30 -0.54 7.66
CA ALA A 232 21.13 -0.79 8.83
C ALA A 232 21.36 -2.28 9.11
N GLU A 233 22.53 -2.70 9.62
CA GLU A 233 22.82 -4.13 9.85
C GLU A 233 21.74 -4.80 10.72
N THR A 234 21.30 -4.10 11.77
CA THR A 234 20.21 -4.51 12.65
C THR A 234 19.16 -3.42 12.65
N LEU A 235 17.88 -3.78 12.50
CA LEU A 235 16.76 -2.85 12.66
C LEU A 235 16.56 -2.56 14.16
N THR A 236 16.15 -1.34 14.50
CA THR A 236 15.84 -0.99 15.89
C THR A 236 14.49 -1.55 16.32
N GLU A 237 14.28 -1.71 17.63
CA GLU A 237 12.96 -2.09 18.17
C GLU A 237 11.86 -1.12 17.72
N ASP A 238 12.14 0.18 17.61
CA ASP A 238 11.18 1.18 17.14
C ASP A 238 10.87 1.05 15.65
N GLN A 239 11.87 0.71 14.84
CA GLN A 239 11.68 0.36 13.43
C GLN A 239 10.76 -0.87 13.35
N GLU A 240 11.04 -1.92 14.14
CA GLU A 240 10.20 -3.12 14.26
C GLU A 240 8.78 -2.85 14.84
N PHE A 241 8.66 -1.91 15.77
CA PHE A 241 7.42 -1.60 16.48
C PHE A 241 6.50 -0.69 15.68
N THR A 242 7.05 0.27 14.94
CA THR A 242 6.28 1.11 14.00
C THR A 242 5.61 0.26 12.94
N TRP A 243 6.25 -0.86 12.54
CA TRP A 243 5.64 -1.86 11.66
C TRP A 243 4.38 -2.48 12.24
N ARG A 244 4.36 -2.72 13.56
CA ARG A 244 3.23 -3.39 14.20
C ARG A 244 1.92 -2.63 14.03
N LYS A 245 2.01 -1.29 13.86
CA LYS A 245 0.85 -0.41 13.73
C LYS A 245 0.31 -0.34 12.30
N LYS A 246 1.15 -0.39 11.25
CA LYS A 246 0.76 -0.20 9.84
C LYS A 246 0.03 -1.39 9.19
N ARG A 247 -0.11 -2.51 9.90
CA ARG A 247 -0.72 -3.77 9.44
C ARG A 247 -2.22 -3.66 9.21
#